data_AF-A0A9E1TCB0-F1
#
_entry.id   AF-A0A9E1TCB0-F1
#
_cell.length_a   1.000
_cell.length_b   1.000
_cell.length_c   1.000
_cell.angle_alpha   90.00
_cell.angle_beta   90.00
_cell.angle_gamma   90.00
#
_symmetry.space_group_name_H-M   'P 1'
#
loop_
_entity.id
_entity.type
_entity.pdbx_description
1 polymer ?
#
loop_
_entity_poly.entity_id
_entity_poly.type
_entity_poly.pdbx_seq_one_letter_code
_entity_poly.pdbx_strand_id
1 'polypeptide(L)'
;LERRPQDEMRDLLDRQSAYFENQLVPKAPWKTTKMEPDVLDRMMRQIIPFRMTITAVEGTWKLSQNKPDNARLQAADHVEAFGMGSETTILVALMRGADGQA
;
A
#
# COMPACT_ATOMS: atom_id res chain seq x y z
N LEU A 1 -16.24 -2.20 11.99
CA LEU A 1 -16.11 -0.99 11.16
C LEU A 1 -17.10 0.04 11.68
N GLU A 2 -16.67 1.27 11.92
CA GLU A 2 -17.49 2.34 12.51
C GLU A 2 -17.74 3.43 11.47
N ARG A 3 -19.01 3.72 11.16
CA ARG A 3 -19.35 4.86 10.29
C ARG A 3 -19.02 6.16 11.03
N ARG A 4 -18.36 7.08 10.35
CA ARG A 4 -18.01 8.39 10.90
C ARG A 4 -18.98 9.48 10.43
N PRO A 5 -19.10 10.58 11.19
CA PRO A 5 -19.78 11.78 10.75
C PRO A 5 -19.26 12.30 9.40
N GLN A 6 -20.14 12.87 8.57
CA GLN A 6 -19.80 13.31 7.22
C GLN A 6 -18.83 14.49 7.20
N ASP A 7 -18.89 15.36 8.22
CA ASP A 7 -18.01 16.50 8.43
C ASP A 7 -16.55 16.09 8.72
N GLU A 8 -16.28 14.86 9.14
CA GLU A 8 -14.92 14.31 9.24
C GLU A 8 -14.29 13.98 7.86
N MET A 9 -15.08 13.96 6.78
CA MET A 9 -14.61 13.58 5.44
C MET A 9 -13.50 14.49 4.93
N ARG A 10 -13.64 15.81 5.12
CA ARG A 10 -12.69 16.79 4.56
C ARG A 10 -11.29 16.60 5.12
N ASP A 11 -11.19 16.46 6.44
CA ASP A 11 -9.91 16.20 7.12
C ASP A 11 -9.27 14.88 6.65
N LEU A 12 -10.07 13.82 6.51
CA LEU A 12 -9.58 12.53 6.04
C LEU A 12 -8.99 12.61 4.62
N LEU A 13 -9.69 13.27 3.70
CA LEU A 13 -9.24 13.44 2.32
C LEU A 13 -8.00 14.34 2.21
N ASP A 14 -7.94 15.43 2.98
CA ASP A 14 -6.80 16.35 2.97
C ASP A 14 -5.53 15.65 3.48
N ARG A 15 -5.62 14.82 4.54
CA ARG A 15 -4.49 14.00 5.03
C ARG A 15 -4.05 12.96 4.00
N GLN A 16 -4.99 12.28 3.34
CA GLN A 16 -4.66 11.29 2.32
C GLN A 16 -4.03 11.93 1.08
N SER A 17 -4.58 13.06 0.61
CA SER A 17 -4.03 13.82 -0.52
C SER A 17 -2.62 14.31 -0.21
N ALA A 18 -2.38 14.88 0.98
CA ALA A 18 -1.06 15.33 1.38
C ALA A 18 -0.01 14.19 1.39
N TYR A 19 -0.39 13.00 1.86
CA TYR A 19 0.50 11.84 1.88
C TYR A 19 0.98 11.45 0.47
N PHE A 20 0.08 11.40 -0.52
CA PHE A 20 0.43 11.02 -1.88
C PHE A 20 1.10 12.16 -2.66
N GLU A 21 0.67 13.41 -2.49
CA GLU A 21 1.29 14.56 -3.15
C GLU A 21 2.74 14.78 -2.70
N ASN A 22 3.08 14.48 -1.44
CA ASN A 22 4.45 14.56 -0.94
C ASN A 22 5.42 13.58 -1.63
N GLN A 23 4.92 12.48 -2.22
CA GLN A 23 5.75 11.54 -2.97
C GLN A 23 6.16 12.10 -4.35
N LEU A 24 5.56 13.20 -4.80
CA LEU A 24 5.79 13.81 -6.11
C LEU A 24 6.81 14.95 -6.08
N VAL A 25 7.40 15.26 -4.91
CA VAL A 25 8.43 16.30 -4.77
C VAL A 25 9.56 16.09 -5.81
N PRO A 26 10.00 17.15 -6.51
CA PRO A 26 9.81 18.58 -6.23
C PRO A 26 8.54 19.21 -6.81
N LYS A 27 7.63 18.44 -7.42
CA LYS A 27 6.36 18.99 -7.90
C LYS A 27 5.59 19.62 -6.74
N ALA A 28 5.11 20.85 -6.94
CA ALA A 28 4.33 21.55 -5.94
C ALA A 28 3.05 20.76 -5.61
N PRO A 29 2.79 20.44 -4.33
CA PRO A 29 1.61 19.68 -3.93
C PRO A 29 0.31 20.33 -4.41
N TRP A 30 -0.57 19.52 -4.99
CA TRP A 30 -1.94 19.92 -5.24
C TRP A 30 -2.74 19.96 -3.91
N LYS A 31 -3.71 20.86 -3.80
CA LYS A 31 -4.54 21.03 -2.60
C LYS A 31 -6.00 21.20 -3.00
N THR A 32 -6.91 20.70 -2.17
CA THR A 32 -8.37 20.82 -2.33
C THR A 32 -8.85 22.27 -2.39
N THR A 33 -8.09 23.23 -1.86
CA THR A 33 -8.35 24.68 -2.01
C THR A 33 -8.28 25.18 -3.45
N LYS A 34 -7.80 24.36 -4.39
CA LYS A 34 -7.80 24.64 -5.83
C LYS A 34 -9.11 24.23 -6.52
N MET A 35 -10.05 23.61 -5.78
CA MET A 35 -11.37 23.24 -6.29
C MET A 35 -12.42 24.28 -5.93
N GLU A 36 -13.45 24.39 -6.77
CA GLU A 36 -14.67 25.13 -6.44
C GLU A 36 -15.41 24.46 -5.26
N PRO A 37 -15.82 25.22 -4.22
CA PRO A 37 -16.45 24.66 -3.02
C PRO A 37 -17.66 23.77 -3.28
N ASP A 38 -18.58 24.19 -4.15
CA ASP A 38 -19.79 23.43 -4.48
C ASP A 38 -19.48 22.10 -5.17
N VAL A 39 -18.42 22.06 -5.97
CA VAL A 39 -17.96 20.82 -6.63
C VAL A 39 -17.38 19.87 -5.59
N LEU A 40 -16.56 20.39 -4.67
CA LEU A 40 -15.98 19.62 -3.59
C LEU A 40 -17.07 19.03 -2.69
N ASP A 41 -18.06 19.82 -2.27
CA ASP A 41 -19.17 19.36 -1.43
C ASP A 41 -20.01 18.29 -2.12
N ARG A 42 -20.28 18.47 -3.43
CA ARG A 42 -21.00 17.49 -4.25
C ARG A 42 -20.24 16.17 -4.41
N MET A 43 -18.91 16.20 -4.48
CA MET A 43 -18.08 14.99 -4.52
C MET A 43 -18.02 14.33 -3.15
N MET A 44 -17.78 15.10 -2.08
CA MET A 44 -17.69 14.59 -0.72
C MET A 44 -18.97 13.88 -0.28
N ARG A 45 -20.17 14.40 -0.59
CA ARG A 45 -21.45 13.77 -0.22
C ARG A 45 -21.68 12.38 -0.83
N GLN A 46 -20.92 12.00 -1.86
CA GLN A 46 -20.99 10.67 -2.50
C GLN A 46 -20.10 9.64 -1.81
N ILE A 47 -19.24 10.07 -0.88
CA ILE A 47 -18.29 9.25 -0.16
C ILE A 47 -18.76 9.15 1.29
N ILE A 48 -18.68 7.95 1.89
CA ILE A 48 -19.06 7.71 3.29
C ILE A 48 -17.79 7.40 4.09
N PRO A 49 -17.47 8.16 5.16
CA PRO A 49 -16.26 7.92 5.93
C PRO A 49 -16.50 6.78 6.93
N PHE A 50 -15.50 5.91 7.04
CA PHE A 50 -15.49 4.81 8.01
C PHE A 50 -14.15 4.75 8.74
N ARG A 51 -14.18 4.28 9.98
CA ARG A 51 -13.02 3.96 10.79
C ARG A 51 -12.95 2.44 11.02
N MET A 52 -11.78 1.87 10.77
CA MET A 52 -11.46 0.49 11.10
C MET A 52 -10.55 0.46 12.32
N THR A 53 -11.05 -0.10 13.43
CA THR A 53 -10.21 -0.41 14.58
C THR A 53 -9.44 -1.69 14.28
N ILE A 54 -8.11 -1.60 14.23
CA ILE A 54 -7.24 -2.76 14.04
C ILE A 54 -7.16 -3.52 15.36
N THR A 55 -7.61 -4.77 15.37
CA THR A 55 -7.55 -5.65 16.55
C THR A 55 -6.37 -6.62 16.51
N ALA A 56 -5.98 -7.03 15.30
CA ALA A 56 -4.82 -7.87 15.03
C ALA A 56 -4.30 -7.60 13.61
N VAL A 57 -3.04 -7.95 13.36
CA VAL A 57 -2.43 -7.97 12.03
C VAL A 57 -1.82 -9.34 11.83
N GLU A 58 -2.35 -10.10 10.88
CA GLU A 58 -1.87 -11.44 10.53
C GLU A 58 -1.26 -11.41 9.12
N GLY A 59 0.00 -11.80 9.01
CA GLY A 59 0.72 -11.85 7.74
C GLY A 59 1.07 -13.29 7.34
N THR A 60 0.99 -13.61 6.06
CA THR A 60 1.43 -14.90 5.50
C THR A 60 2.47 -14.65 4.42
N TRP A 61 3.67 -15.21 4.61
CA TRP A 61 4.76 -15.14 3.62
C TRP A 61 4.97 -16.53 3.01
N LYS A 62 4.73 -16.64 1.69
CA LYS A 62 5.02 -17.85 0.90
C LYS A 62 6.19 -17.54 -0.03
N LEU A 63 7.36 -18.01 0.38
CA LEU A 63 8.65 -17.70 -0.24
C LEU A 63 9.42 -19.00 -0.56
N SER A 64 8.70 -20.11 -0.76
CA SER A 64 9.26 -21.47 -0.95
C SER A 64 10.08 -21.98 0.25
N GLN A 65 9.72 -21.56 1.48
CA GLN A 65 10.42 -21.96 2.70
C GLN A 65 10.26 -23.46 3.03
N ASN A 66 9.30 -24.13 2.40
CA ASN A 66 9.06 -25.57 2.52
C ASN A 66 9.95 -26.42 1.59
N LYS A 67 10.92 -25.82 0.90
CA LYS A 67 11.88 -26.48 0.03
C LYS A 67 13.29 -26.34 0.60
N PRO A 68 14.22 -27.24 0.23
CA PRO A 68 15.64 -27.05 0.55
C PRO A 68 16.14 -25.71 0.02
N ASP A 69 17.13 -25.15 0.71
CA ASP A 69 17.65 -23.81 0.44
C ASP A 69 18.07 -23.61 -1.02
N ASN A 70 18.74 -24.59 -1.62
CA ASN A 70 19.20 -24.48 -3.00
C ASN A 70 18.04 -24.27 -4.00
N ALA A 71 16.91 -24.95 -3.82
CA ALA A 71 15.75 -24.83 -4.68
C ALA A 71 15.08 -23.46 -4.54
N ARG A 72 15.01 -22.93 -3.31
CA ARG A 72 14.51 -21.59 -3.03
C ARG A 72 15.41 -20.50 -3.63
N LEU A 73 16.72 -20.63 -3.45
CA LEU A 73 17.70 -19.66 -3.97
C LEU A 73 17.71 -19.64 -5.51
N GLN A 74 17.68 -20.81 -6.16
CA GLN A 74 17.57 -20.89 -7.62
C GLN A 74 16.27 -20.27 -8.14
N ALA A 75 15.15 -20.47 -7.44
CA ALA A 75 13.90 -19.82 -7.79
C ALA A 75 14.01 -18.28 -7.66
N ALA A 76 14.67 -17.78 -6.62
CA ALA A 76 14.94 -16.35 -6.46
C ALA A 76 15.78 -15.80 -7.62
N ASP A 77 16.82 -16.52 -8.05
CA ASP A 77 17.67 -16.10 -9.17
C ASP A 77 16.88 -16.02 -10.49
N HIS A 78 15.94 -16.94 -10.72
CA HIS A 78 15.08 -16.87 -11.91
C HIS A 78 14.06 -15.73 -11.85
N VAL A 79 13.50 -15.45 -10.65
CA VAL A 79 12.63 -14.28 -10.45
C VAL A 79 13.41 -12.98 -10.64
N GLU A 80 14.68 -12.92 -10.25
CA GLU A 80 15.56 -11.77 -10.49
C GLU A 80 15.86 -11.59 -11.98
N ALA A 81 16.20 -12.67 -12.68
CA ALA A 81 16.64 -12.61 -14.08
C ALA A 81 15.51 -12.38 -15.09
N PHE A 82 14.33 -12.96 -14.86
CA PHE A 82 13.23 -12.96 -15.84
C PHE A 82 11.96 -12.29 -15.32
N GLY A 83 12.02 -11.69 -14.13
CA GLY A 83 10.90 -11.27 -13.28
C GLY A 83 9.59 -10.92 -13.98
N MET A 84 8.55 -11.68 -13.62
CA MET A 84 7.17 -11.38 -13.98
C MET A 84 6.40 -11.01 -12.70
N GLY A 85 5.83 -9.80 -12.67
CA GLY A 85 4.99 -9.33 -11.56
C GLY A 85 5.43 -7.99 -10.98
N SER A 86 4.86 -7.64 -9.83
CA SER A 86 5.16 -6.40 -9.10
C SER A 86 6.21 -6.64 -8.02
N GLU A 87 7.07 -5.66 -7.77
CA GLU A 87 8.04 -5.67 -6.67
C GLU A 87 8.96 -6.92 -6.67
N THR A 88 9.35 -7.43 -7.84
CA THR A 88 10.15 -8.67 -7.97
C THR A 88 11.49 -8.56 -7.24
N THR A 89 12.11 -7.38 -7.21
CA THR A 89 13.33 -7.14 -6.42
C THR A 89 13.12 -7.37 -4.92
N ILE A 90 12.00 -6.90 -4.36
CA ILE A 90 11.65 -7.11 -2.95
C ILE A 90 11.36 -8.59 -2.70
N LEU A 91 10.62 -9.22 -3.61
CA LEU A 91 10.33 -10.66 -3.52
C LEU A 91 11.63 -11.48 -3.50
N VAL A 92 12.58 -11.19 -4.38
CA VAL A 92 13.89 -11.85 -4.40
C VAL A 92 14.64 -11.68 -3.09
N ALA A 93 14.68 -10.45 -2.55
CA ALA A 93 15.32 -10.18 -1.27
C ALA A 93 14.67 -10.98 -0.12
N LEU A 94 13.34 -11.03 -0.08
CA LEU A 94 12.59 -11.82 0.90
C LEU A 94 12.85 -13.32 0.72
N MET A 95 12.84 -13.81 -0.52
CA MET A 95 13.11 -15.21 -0.83
C MET A 95 14.52 -15.61 -0.42
N ARG A 96 15.53 -14.75 -0.57
CA ARG A 96 16.91 -15.01 -0.14
C ARG A 96 17.07 -14.95 1.39
N GLY A 97 16.38 -14.02 2.05
CA GLY A 97 16.46 -13.79 3.49
C GLY A 97 15.56 -14.67 4.37
N ALA A 98 14.70 -15.51 3.79
CA ALA A 98 13.91 -16.46 4.55
C ALA A 98 14.75 -17.64 5.05
N ASP A 99 14.59 -18.03 6.31
CA ASP A 99 15.15 -19.29 6.82
C ASP A 99 14.41 -20.46 6.14
N GLY A 100 15.15 -21.31 5.43
CA GLY A 100 14.60 -22.55 4.87
C GLY A 100 14.72 -23.73 5.83
N GLN A 101 14.10 -24.85 5.46
CA GLN A 101 14.43 -26.13 6.08
C GLN A 101 15.79 -26.57 5.54
N ALA A 102 16.75 -26.76 6.46
CA ALA A 102 18.11 -27.24 6.17
C ALA A 102 18.10 -28.53 5.34
#